data_AF-A0A2N5ZPA9-F1
#
_entry.id   AF-A0A2N5ZPA9-F1
#
_cell.length_a   1.000
_cell.length_b   1.000
_cell.length_c   1.000
_cell.angle_alpha   90.00
_cell.angle_beta   90.00
_cell.angle_gamma   90.00
#
_symmetry.space_group_name_H-M   'P 1'
#
loop_
_entity.id
_entity.type
_entity.pdbx_description
1 polymer ?
#
loop_
_entity_poly.entity_id
_entity_poly.type
_entity_poly.pdbx_seq_one_letter_code
_entity_poly.pdbx_strand_id
1 'polypeptide(L)'
;MKVSSANIILTICIIILTHFNLIAQTLELNHEKYIIYKKKLETYFLIKKDPLTFPHYGTYIPAHKRNPFPGFENSGEIHWTDAGHTIGFYLASLATEYAIHDIKNDSAAKANCLIDIVNVLRTIERLDYLAEIRYDLGAEKLKKIDDSIIVEYPYPKGSLNGFFIRDDVTRIEIFTDSIPTFWRERGIKTFEKTPLVYCDYWKHGEMSQDQVWNYLQGLALTQKLVKTDRKFMDGEGEYVTPDYWSQKIVARIAKRMHSKVILNVAGLKIPIKMWAIVNPATKKIVKRGGKPIDLIFNARLFGEAMNEITEQKFGDLRYGIRPTLKLKLPLPGYKHFNDHAKLALATISNRQYAQSFDELLYWCNRCAKKYNNGLDETYQEYTYVHFPLLFILLHEPKIDFQKPAYRKFLNYIALRLNEAPTEGQWRSLYDTNSDGKINKKDHPEPFWSAGKRLVKPAGKDYIINKNDPATQPWEYNGLDYMLLYNLYELVQLKLK
;
A
#
# COMPACT_ATOMS: atom_id res chain seq x y z
N MET A 1 -39.61 -39.94 32.51
CA MET A 1 -39.81 -38.68 31.76
C MET A 1 -40.11 -39.03 30.31
N LYS A 2 -41.28 -38.67 29.77
CA LYS A 2 -41.56 -38.82 28.33
C LYS A 2 -40.90 -37.64 27.60
N VAL A 3 -39.77 -37.88 26.96
CA VAL A 3 -39.21 -36.90 26.01
C VAL A 3 -40.15 -36.90 24.80
N SER A 4 -40.78 -35.76 24.51
CA SER A 4 -41.67 -35.68 23.36
C SER A 4 -40.86 -35.82 22.06
N SER A 5 -41.44 -36.46 21.06
CA SER A 5 -40.85 -36.61 19.72
C SER A 5 -40.47 -35.25 19.10
N ALA A 6 -41.15 -34.16 19.47
CA ALA A 6 -40.81 -32.80 19.07
C ALA A 6 -39.44 -32.33 19.61
N ASN A 7 -39.08 -32.69 20.86
CA ASN A 7 -37.77 -32.32 21.42
C ASN A 7 -36.63 -33.06 20.74
N ILE A 8 -36.86 -34.31 20.30
CA ILE A 8 -35.88 -35.09 19.54
C ILE A 8 -35.65 -34.47 18.16
N ILE A 9 -36.73 -34.10 17.46
CA ILE A 9 -36.64 -33.45 16.14
C ILE A 9 -35.94 -32.09 16.24
N LEU A 10 -36.26 -31.26 17.24
CA LEU A 10 -35.62 -29.97 17.43
C LEU A 10 -34.12 -30.13 17.75
N THR A 11 -33.77 -31.10 18.60
CA THR A 11 -32.36 -31.39 18.93
C THR A 11 -31.59 -31.87 17.71
N ILE A 12 -32.19 -32.76 16.90
CA ILE A 12 -31.60 -33.22 15.64
C ILE A 12 -31.45 -32.05 14.66
N CYS A 13 -32.44 -31.17 14.53
CA CYS A 13 -32.33 -29.96 13.70
C CYS A 13 -31.22 -29.02 14.20
N ILE A 14 -31.06 -28.85 15.52
CA ILE A 14 -29.95 -28.04 16.08
C ILE A 14 -28.61 -28.72 15.84
N ILE A 15 -28.50 -30.05 16.01
CA ILE A 15 -27.27 -30.80 15.73
C ILE A 15 -26.94 -30.75 14.23
N ILE A 16 -27.93 -30.90 13.36
CA ILE A 16 -27.78 -30.80 11.91
C ILE A 16 -27.42 -29.37 11.52
N LEU A 17 -28.05 -28.34 12.07
CA LEU A 17 -27.71 -26.93 11.81
C LEU A 17 -26.34 -26.51 12.40
N THR A 18 -25.87 -27.19 13.45
CA THR A 18 -24.52 -27.00 14.01
C THR A 18 -23.47 -27.90 13.34
N HIS A 19 -23.85 -28.97 12.66
CA HIS A 19 -22.96 -29.77 11.80
C HIS A 19 -22.89 -29.22 10.37
N PHE A 20 -23.98 -28.65 9.88
CA PHE A 20 -24.01 -27.56 8.90
C PHE A 20 -23.62 -26.23 9.56
N ASN A 21 -22.69 -26.27 10.54
CA ASN A 21 -21.71 -25.21 10.60
C ASN A 21 -21.27 -25.02 9.16
N LEU A 22 -21.81 -23.95 8.57
CA LEU A 22 -21.42 -23.37 7.31
C LEU A 22 -19.94 -23.66 7.17
N ILE A 23 -19.51 -24.18 6.02
CA ILE A 23 -18.10 -24.28 5.66
C ILE A 23 -17.60 -22.83 5.56
N ALA A 24 -17.51 -22.16 6.71
CA ALA A 24 -16.85 -20.91 6.92
C ALA A 24 -15.43 -21.25 6.54
N GLN A 25 -14.98 -20.64 5.46
CA GLN A 25 -13.71 -21.00 4.87
C GLN A 25 -12.64 -21.01 5.97
N THR A 26 -11.88 -22.09 6.01
CA THR A 26 -10.92 -22.32 7.06
C THR A 26 -9.68 -21.43 6.85
N LEU A 27 -8.80 -21.35 7.85
CA LEU A 27 -7.55 -20.62 7.71
C LEU A 27 -6.72 -21.13 6.52
N GLU A 28 -6.81 -22.43 6.25
CA GLU A 28 -6.18 -23.12 5.14
C GLU A 28 -6.72 -22.62 3.79
N LEU A 29 -8.04 -22.46 3.62
CA LEU A 29 -8.62 -21.92 2.39
C LEU A 29 -8.19 -20.46 2.13
N ASN A 30 -8.06 -19.64 3.18
CA ASN A 30 -7.50 -18.30 3.03
C ASN A 30 -6.01 -18.33 2.65
N HIS A 31 -5.25 -19.31 3.15
CA HIS A 31 -3.86 -19.50 2.76
C HIS A 31 -3.73 -19.92 1.28
N GLU A 32 -4.58 -20.82 0.80
CA GLU A 32 -4.63 -21.21 -0.61
C GLU A 32 -4.92 -20.01 -1.51
N LYS A 33 -5.90 -19.18 -1.14
CA LYS A 33 -6.18 -17.91 -1.84
C LYS A 33 -4.97 -16.99 -1.81
N TYR A 34 -4.29 -16.86 -0.67
CA TYR A 34 -3.06 -16.05 -0.59
C TYR A 34 -2.01 -16.50 -1.61
N ILE A 35 -1.78 -17.81 -1.75
CA ILE A 35 -0.83 -18.37 -2.72
C ILE A 35 -1.26 -18.01 -4.16
N ILE A 36 -2.55 -18.12 -4.47
CA ILE A 36 -3.09 -17.77 -5.79
C ILE A 36 -2.90 -16.27 -6.09
N TYR A 37 -3.20 -15.40 -5.13
CA TYR A 37 -3.02 -13.95 -5.26
C TYR A 37 -1.54 -13.57 -5.43
N LYS A 38 -0.64 -14.15 -4.65
CA LYS A 38 0.80 -13.95 -4.79
C LYS A 38 1.28 -14.39 -6.16
N LYS A 39 0.90 -15.58 -6.62
CA LYS A 39 1.24 -16.08 -7.95
C LYS A 39 0.70 -15.13 -9.04
N LYS A 40 -0.53 -14.65 -8.91
CA LYS A 40 -1.14 -13.68 -9.84
C LYS A 40 -0.32 -12.38 -9.92
N LEU A 41 0.01 -11.79 -8.77
CA LEU A 41 0.87 -10.60 -8.69
C LEU A 41 2.20 -10.82 -9.41
N GLU A 42 2.93 -11.88 -9.04
CA GLU A 42 4.28 -12.15 -9.53
C GLU A 42 4.33 -12.55 -11.01
N THR A 43 3.24 -13.13 -11.52
CA THR A 43 3.14 -13.55 -12.92
C THR A 43 2.70 -12.41 -13.82
N TYR A 44 1.69 -11.63 -13.41
CA TYR A 44 0.97 -10.75 -14.32
C TYR A 44 1.11 -9.26 -14.03
N PHE A 45 1.54 -8.88 -12.82
CA PHE A 45 1.56 -7.48 -12.38
C PHE A 45 2.95 -7.00 -11.95
N LEU A 46 3.93 -7.89 -11.88
CA LEU A 46 5.25 -7.58 -11.34
C LEU A 46 6.36 -8.16 -12.22
N ILE A 47 7.38 -7.35 -12.48
CA ILE A 47 8.61 -7.80 -13.15
C ILE A 47 9.65 -8.06 -12.06
N LYS A 48 9.85 -9.34 -11.71
CA LYS A 48 10.89 -9.78 -10.77
C LYS A 48 12.21 -10.06 -11.51
N LYS A 49 12.89 -9.00 -11.92
CA LYS A 49 14.28 -9.01 -12.42
C LYS A 49 15.15 -8.15 -11.52
N ASP A 50 16.44 -8.46 -11.42
CA ASP A 50 17.37 -7.68 -10.62
C ASP A 50 17.27 -6.17 -10.96
N PRO A 51 16.91 -5.31 -10.00
CA PRO A 51 16.74 -3.87 -10.24
C PRO A 51 18.05 -3.14 -10.56
N LEU A 52 19.19 -3.82 -10.50
CA LEU A 52 20.51 -3.28 -10.84
C LEU A 52 20.99 -3.70 -12.24
N THR A 53 20.42 -4.76 -12.81
CA THR A 53 20.83 -5.27 -14.12
C THR A 53 19.95 -4.67 -15.22
N PHE A 54 20.57 -4.12 -16.26
CA PHE A 54 19.84 -3.55 -17.39
C PHE A 54 19.14 -4.66 -18.23
N PRO A 55 17.88 -4.47 -18.65
CA PRO A 55 16.99 -3.33 -18.36
C PRO A 55 16.34 -3.46 -16.97
N HIS A 56 16.54 -2.44 -16.13
CA HIS A 56 16.05 -2.41 -14.75
C HIS A 56 14.69 -1.68 -14.60
N TYR A 57 14.24 -0.94 -15.61
CA TYR A 57 13.04 -0.10 -15.51
C TYR A 57 11.78 -0.92 -15.21
N GLY A 58 10.90 -0.40 -14.34
CA GLY A 58 9.68 -1.06 -13.89
C GLY A 58 9.86 -2.33 -13.06
N THR A 59 11.09 -2.81 -12.82
CA THR A 59 11.28 -3.98 -11.97
C THR A 59 10.89 -3.67 -10.52
N TYR A 60 10.25 -4.65 -9.88
CA TYR A 60 9.72 -4.52 -8.52
C TYR A 60 8.74 -3.35 -8.31
N ILE A 61 8.12 -2.85 -9.39
CA ILE A 61 7.01 -1.89 -9.32
C ILE A 61 5.73 -2.65 -9.70
N PRO A 62 4.81 -2.92 -8.75
CA PRO A 62 3.58 -3.62 -9.08
C PRO A 62 2.63 -2.73 -9.90
N ALA A 63 2.20 -3.24 -11.06
CA ALA A 63 1.06 -2.69 -11.76
C ALA A 63 -0.19 -2.77 -10.88
N HIS A 64 -1.08 -1.80 -10.99
CA HIS A 64 -2.29 -1.72 -10.18
C HIS A 64 -3.39 -2.63 -10.73
N LYS A 65 -3.65 -2.51 -12.04
CA LYS A 65 -4.74 -3.21 -12.72
C LYS A 65 -4.40 -3.50 -14.18
N ARG A 66 -5.05 -4.51 -14.77
CA ARG A 66 -4.94 -4.85 -16.19
C ARG A 66 -6.29 -5.34 -16.74
N ASN A 67 -6.47 -5.30 -18.06
CA ASN A 67 -7.59 -5.96 -18.71
C ASN A 67 -7.09 -6.84 -19.87
N PRO A 68 -6.94 -8.16 -19.64
CA PRO A 68 -6.47 -9.08 -20.67
C PRO A 68 -7.58 -9.57 -21.60
N PHE A 69 -8.85 -9.28 -21.32
CA PHE A 69 -9.96 -9.87 -22.05
C PHE A 69 -10.23 -9.14 -23.35
N PRO A 70 -10.42 -9.83 -24.48
CA PRO A 70 -10.86 -9.20 -25.72
C PRO A 70 -12.32 -8.75 -25.64
N GLY A 71 -12.73 -7.85 -26.54
CA GLY A 71 -14.13 -7.42 -26.70
C GLY A 71 -14.57 -6.22 -25.86
N PHE A 72 -13.64 -5.59 -25.13
CA PHE A 72 -13.88 -4.37 -24.36
C PHE A 72 -13.02 -3.21 -24.91
N GLU A 73 -13.46 -1.97 -24.69
CA GLU A 73 -12.70 -0.79 -25.14
C GLU A 73 -11.30 -0.72 -24.50
N ASN A 74 -11.18 -1.12 -23.23
CA ASN A 74 -9.92 -1.20 -22.50
C ASN A 74 -9.22 -2.56 -22.62
N SER A 75 -9.60 -3.41 -23.58
CA SER A 75 -8.91 -4.67 -23.84
C SER A 75 -7.44 -4.40 -24.20
N GLY A 76 -6.50 -5.11 -23.56
CA GLY A 76 -5.08 -4.90 -23.84
C GLY A 76 -4.42 -3.85 -22.96
N GLU A 77 -5.09 -3.32 -21.94
CA GLU A 77 -4.51 -2.26 -21.11
C GLU A 77 -3.85 -2.79 -19.82
N ILE A 78 -2.73 -2.19 -19.42
CA ILE A 78 -2.16 -2.33 -18.07
C ILE A 78 -1.80 -0.97 -17.48
N HIS A 79 -2.14 -0.79 -16.20
CA HIS A 79 -2.04 0.47 -15.52
C HIS A 79 -1.18 0.33 -14.27
N TRP A 80 -0.04 1.02 -14.25
CA TRP A 80 0.74 1.25 -13.03
C TRP A 80 0.11 2.34 -12.16
N THR A 81 -0.69 3.23 -12.75
CA THR A 81 -1.39 4.32 -12.06
C THR A 81 -0.45 5.11 -11.14
N ASP A 82 -0.86 5.36 -9.89
CA ASP A 82 -0.03 5.93 -8.84
C ASP A 82 0.85 4.83 -8.20
N ALA A 83 1.86 4.39 -8.94
CA ALA A 83 2.69 3.23 -8.59
C ALA A 83 3.40 3.35 -7.22
N GLY A 84 3.60 4.57 -6.74
CA GLY A 84 4.11 4.81 -5.39
C GLY A 84 3.19 4.22 -4.30
N HIS A 85 1.88 4.08 -4.53
CA HIS A 85 1.00 3.43 -3.57
C HIS A 85 1.27 1.92 -3.52
N THR A 86 1.42 1.27 -4.68
CA THR A 86 1.57 -0.19 -4.78
C THR A 86 2.91 -0.69 -4.28
N ILE A 87 4.01 0.06 -4.48
CA ILE A 87 5.33 -0.30 -3.93
C ILE A 87 5.30 -0.35 -2.40
N GLY A 88 4.72 0.67 -1.74
CA GLY A 88 4.63 0.71 -0.27
C GLY A 88 3.83 -0.46 0.30
N PHE A 89 2.71 -0.81 -0.33
CA PHE A 89 1.91 -1.98 0.08
C PHE A 89 2.59 -3.30 -0.22
N TYR A 90 3.32 -3.42 -1.34
CA TYR A 90 4.07 -4.63 -1.63
C TYR A 90 5.19 -4.86 -0.62
N LEU A 91 5.93 -3.81 -0.26
CA LEU A 91 6.93 -3.87 0.81
C LEU A 91 6.31 -4.28 2.15
N ALA A 92 5.15 -3.72 2.51
CA ALA A 92 4.40 -4.12 3.70
C ALA A 92 3.99 -5.60 3.67
N SER A 93 3.48 -6.10 2.53
CA SER A 93 3.12 -7.50 2.35
C SER A 93 4.34 -8.42 2.51
N LEU A 94 5.48 -8.06 1.93
CA LEU A 94 6.71 -8.84 2.05
C LEU A 94 7.27 -8.85 3.47
N ALA A 95 7.28 -7.71 4.16
CA ALA A 95 7.78 -7.60 5.53
C ALA A 95 6.93 -8.43 6.52
N THR A 96 5.62 -8.45 6.32
CA THR A 96 4.71 -9.28 7.12
C THR A 96 4.81 -10.76 6.77
N GLU A 97 4.99 -11.11 5.48
CA GLU A 97 5.27 -12.48 5.05
C GLU A 97 6.57 -13.02 5.65
N TYR A 98 7.64 -12.21 5.62
CA TYR A 98 8.93 -12.55 6.23
C TYR A 98 8.78 -12.92 7.71
N ALA A 99 8.02 -12.12 8.47
CA ALA A 99 7.80 -12.37 9.90
C ALA A 99 6.96 -13.63 10.16
N ILE A 100 5.97 -13.94 9.30
CA ILE A 100 5.21 -15.18 9.40
C ILE A 100 6.13 -16.39 9.20
N HIS A 101 6.98 -16.36 8.16
CA HIS A 101 7.93 -17.45 7.89
C HIS A 101 8.98 -17.59 8.99
N ASP A 102 9.39 -16.49 9.61
CA ASP A 102 10.29 -16.50 10.77
C ASP A 102 9.66 -17.23 11.96
N ILE A 103 8.42 -16.87 12.34
CA ILE A 103 7.68 -17.54 13.42
C ILE A 103 7.44 -19.02 13.11
N LYS A 104 7.18 -19.35 11.84
CA LYS A 104 6.96 -20.74 11.38
C LYS A 104 8.26 -21.53 11.18
N ASN A 105 9.43 -20.92 11.39
CA ASN A 105 10.75 -21.51 11.16
C ASN A 105 10.98 -22.00 9.70
N ASP A 106 10.32 -21.39 8.70
CA ASP A 106 10.56 -21.68 7.29
C ASP A 106 11.71 -20.80 6.75
N SER A 107 12.93 -21.32 6.90
CA SER A 107 14.15 -20.59 6.51
C SER A 107 14.24 -20.31 5.00
N ALA A 108 13.69 -21.19 4.16
CA ALA A 108 13.76 -21.05 2.70
C ALA A 108 12.80 -19.95 2.22
N ALA A 109 11.54 -19.98 2.66
CA ALA A 109 10.57 -18.95 2.33
C ALA A 109 10.99 -17.58 2.90
N LYS A 110 11.48 -17.55 4.14
CA LYS A 110 12.05 -16.34 4.76
C LYS A 110 13.19 -15.75 3.94
N ALA A 111 14.12 -16.57 3.44
CA ALA A 111 15.23 -16.11 2.62
C ALA A 111 14.77 -15.53 1.27
N ASN A 112 13.76 -16.13 0.64
CA ASN A 112 13.17 -15.61 -0.60
C ASN A 112 12.49 -14.26 -0.38
N CYS A 113 11.69 -14.12 0.69
CA CYS A 113 11.09 -12.84 1.07
C CYS A 113 12.15 -11.76 1.32
N LEU A 114 13.26 -12.11 1.97
CA LEU A 114 14.36 -11.18 2.23
C LEU A 114 14.98 -10.63 0.94
N ILE A 115 15.16 -11.48 -0.08
CA ILE A 115 15.66 -11.06 -1.39
C ILE A 115 14.68 -10.08 -2.06
N ASP A 116 13.39 -10.37 -2.01
CA ASP A 116 12.36 -9.49 -2.58
C ASP A 116 12.30 -8.14 -1.86
N ILE A 117 12.40 -8.13 -0.52
CA ILE A 117 12.46 -6.90 0.29
C ILE A 117 13.65 -6.04 -0.14
N VAL A 118 14.84 -6.62 -0.24
CA VAL A 118 16.06 -5.92 -0.68
C VAL A 118 15.89 -5.32 -2.07
N ASN A 119 15.29 -6.07 -3.00
CA ASN A 119 15.06 -5.57 -4.35
C ASN A 119 14.03 -4.43 -4.39
N VAL A 120 12.98 -4.47 -3.55
CA VAL A 120 12.05 -3.34 -3.43
C VAL A 120 12.73 -2.10 -2.84
N LEU A 121 13.59 -2.25 -1.83
CA LEU A 121 14.38 -1.13 -1.28
C LEU A 121 15.30 -0.50 -2.33
N ARG A 122 15.97 -1.33 -3.15
CA ARG A 122 16.75 -0.87 -4.31
C ARG A 122 15.89 -0.13 -5.33
N THR A 123 14.69 -0.62 -5.63
CA THR A 123 13.76 0.07 -6.53
C THR A 123 13.36 1.44 -5.98
N ILE A 124 13.14 1.59 -4.66
CA ILE A 124 12.84 2.89 -4.05
C ILE A 124 14.02 3.87 -4.24
N GLU A 125 15.26 3.43 -3.99
CA GLU A 125 16.44 4.28 -4.20
C GLU A 125 16.71 4.56 -5.68
N ARG A 126 16.41 3.62 -6.57
CA ARG A 126 16.45 3.86 -8.02
C ARG A 126 15.51 4.98 -8.42
N LEU A 127 14.30 5.02 -7.89
CA LEU A 127 13.34 6.09 -8.17
C LEU A 127 13.78 7.44 -7.57
N ASP A 128 14.46 7.45 -6.44
CA ASP A 128 15.13 8.64 -5.86
C ASP A 128 16.24 9.12 -6.81
N TYR A 129 17.15 8.24 -7.20
CA TYR A 129 18.24 8.55 -8.12
C TYR A 129 17.76 9.04 -9.50
N LEU A 130 16.75 8.40 -10.09
CA LEU A 130 16.22 8.80 -11.39
C LEU A 130 15.52 10.18 -11.35
N ALA A 131 15.12 10.67 -10.18
CA ALA A 131 14.58 12.01 -10.04
C ALA A 131 15.62 13.11 -10.29
N GLU A 132 16.89 12.86 -9.91
CA GLU A 132 18.01 13.76 -10.20
C GLU A 132 18.18 13.94 -11.72
N ILE A 133 18.10 12.84 -12.47
CA ILE A 133 18.14 12.87 -13.95
C ILE A 133 16.93 13.63 -14.51
N ARG A 134 15.73 13.28 -14.04
CA ARG A 134 14.47 13.80 -14.60
C ARG A 134 14.33 15.29 -14.40
N TYR A 135 14.76 15.80 -13.26
CA TYR A 135 14.60 17.20 -12.89
C TYR A 135 15.89 18.00 -13.00
N ASP A 136 16.92 17.44 -13.64
CA ASP A 136 18.18 18.13 -13.97
C ASP A 136 18.91 18.71 -12.74
N LEU A 137 18.86 17.99 -11.63
CA LEU A 137 19.60 18.32 -10.42
C LEU A 137 20.65 17.28 -10.16
N GLY A 138 21.90 17.69 -10.03
CA GLY A 138 22.98 16.73 -9.89
C GLY A 138 23.19 15.91 -11.17
N ALA A 139 22.44 16.16 -12.25
CA ALA A 139 22.55 15.49 -13.54
C ALA A 139 23.96 15.62 -14.15
N GLU A 140 24.66 16.72 -13.82
CA GLU A 140 26.07 16.94 -14.15
C GLU A 140 27.02 15.96 -13.45
N LYS A 141 26.61 15.37 -12.33
CA LYS A 141 27.35 14.36 -11.57
C LYS A 141 27.03 12.94 -12.03
N LEU A 142 26.12 12.79 -13.00
CA LEU A 142 25.64 11.49 -13.47
C LEU A 142 26.33 11.15 -14.77
N LYS A 143 26.81 9.92 -14.87
CA LYS A 143 27.47 9.41 -16.06
C LYS A 143 26.42 9.11 -17.14
N LYS A 144 26.35 9.96 -18.16
CA LYS A 144 25.63 9.65 -19.41
C LYS A 144 26.59 8.90 -20.33
N ILE A 145 26.13 7.79 -20.91
CA ILE A 145 26.89 7.06 -21.92
C ILE A 145 26.05 7.04 -23.19
N ASP A 146 26.40 7.90 -24.14
CA ASP A 146 25.66 8.14 -25.39
C ASP A 146 24.17 8.47 -25.12
N ASP A 147 23.26 7.87 -25.89
CA ASP A 147 21.81 8.01 -25.71
C ASP A 147 21.26 7.11 -24.58
N SER A 148 22.10 6.24 -23.99
CA SER A 148 21.69 5.28 -22.97
C SER A 148 21.99 5.75 -21.55
N ILE A 149 21.05 5.47 -20.64
CA ILE A 149 21.21 5.77 -19.22
C ILE A 149 21.58 4.48 -18.51
N ILE A 150 22.87 4.33 -18.19
CA ILE A 150 23.31 3.29 -17.25
C ILE A 150 23.04 3.81 -15.84
N VAL A 151 22.25 3.05 -15.09
CA VAL A 151 22.06 3.28 -13.66
C VAL A 151 23.17 2.52 -12.95
N GLU A 152 24.29 3.20 -12.70
CA GLU A 152 25.40 2.65 -11.91
C GLU A 152 24.93 2.38 -10.47
N TYR A 153 25.39 1.28 -9.87
CA TYR A 153 25.11 0.94 -8.48
C TYR A 153 26.40 0.45 -7.79
N PRO A 154 26.79 0.99 -6.63
CA PRO A 154 26.13 2.06 -5.89
C PRO A 154 26.09 3.40 -6.64
N TYR A 155 25.19 4.29 -6.24
CA TYR A 155 25.00 5.59 -6.91
C TYR A 155 26.11 6.58 -6.51
N PRO A 156 26.39 7.59 -7.36
CA PRO A 156 27.27 8.69 -7.00
C PRO A 156 26.90 9.30 -5.66
N LYS A 157 27.91 9.55 -4.81
CA LYS A 157 27.71 10.02 -3.43
C LYS A 157 26.86 11.30 -3.39
N GLY A 158 25.79 11.26 -2.61
CA GLY A 158 24.87 12.38 -2.40
C GLY A 158 23.79 12.56 -3.48
N SER A 159 23.65 11.61 -4.41
CA SER A 159 22.57 11.61 -5.40
C SER A 159 21.23 11.16 -4.80
N LEU A 160 21.24 10.27 -3.81
CA LEU A 160 20.04 9.90 -3.05
C LEU A 160 19.67 11.00 -2.05
N ASN A 161 18.49 11.59 -2.22
CA ASN A 161 18.14 12.81 -1.50
C ASN A 161 16.69 12.86 -1.00
N GLY A 162 15.97 11.74 -1.14
CA GLY A 162 14.62 11.55 -0.65
C GLY A 162 13.54 12.18 -1.54
N PHE A 163 13.90 12.67 -2.73
CA PHE A 163 12.96 13.14 -3.73
C PHE A 163 12.94 12.14 -4.88
N PHE A 164 11.83 11.41 -5.05
CA PHE A 164 11.74 10.33 -6.04
C PHE A 164 10.73 10.61 -7.15
N ILE A 165 10.92 9.94 -8.29
CA ILE A 165 9.88 9.84 -9.32
C ILE A 165 8.88 8.75 -8.98
N ARG A 166 7.66 8.86 -9.51
CA ARG A 166 6.56 7.93 -9.17
C ARG A 166 6.80 6.50 -9.63
N ASP A 167 7.33 6.38 -10.82
CA ASP A 167 7.62 5.15 -11.53
C ASP A 167 8.62 5.46 -12.64
N ASP A 168 9.23 4.43 -13.21
CA ASP A 168 10.12 4.52 -14.37
C ASP A 168 9.67 3.60 -15.51
N VAL A 169 8.37 3.25 -15.54
CA VAL A 169 7.83 2.18 -16.38
C VAL A 169 7.86 2.55 -17.87
N THR A 170 7.59 3.80 -18.25
CA THR A 170 7.65 4.19 -19.69
C THR A 170 9.06 4.36 -20.25
N ARG A 171 10.11 4.34 -19.42
CA ARG A 171 11.48 4.20 -19.94
C ARG A 171 11.74 2.81 -20.50
N ILE A 172 10.90 1.83 -20.16
CA ILE A 172 10.95 0.48 -20.76
C ILE A 172 10.66 0.55 -22.27
N GLU A 173 9.81 1.47 -22.73
CA GLU A 173 9.50 1.62 -24.16
C GLU A 173 10.62 2.29 -24.95
N ILE A 174 11.47 3.09 -24.29
CA ILE A 174 12.50 3.89 -24.96
C ILE A 174 13.78 3.09 -25.25
N PHE A 175 14.10 2.05 -24.45
CA PHE A 175 15.48 1.54 -24.43
C PHE A 175 15.72 0.05 -24.72
N THR A 176 14.75 -0.87 -24.62
CA THR A 176 14.85 -2.28 -25.11
C THR A 176 13.55 -3.04 -24.83
N ASP A 177 13.23 -4.05 -25.66
CA ASP A 177 12.28 -5.14 -25.39
C ASP A 177 11.24 -4.85 -24.30
N SER A 178 10.23 -4.10 -24.74
CA SER A 178 9.04 -3.68 -23.99
C SER A 178 8.56 -4.71 -22.95
N ILE A 179 7.93 -4.29 -21.85
CA ILE A 179 7.16 -5.16 -20.93
C ILE A 179 6.45 -6.34 -21.65
N PRO A 180 5.81 -6.11 -22.82
CA PRO A 180 5.31 -7.16 -23.71
C PRO A 180 6.28 -8.31 -24.04
N THR A 181 7.55 -8.04 -24.34
CA THR A 181 8.58 -9.05 -24.60
C THR A 181 8.83 -9.91 -23.36
N PHE A 182 9.01 -9.30 -22.19
CA PHE A 182 9.21 -10.04 -20.94
C PHE A 182 8.08 -11.04 -20.63
N TRP A 183 6.82 -10.64 -20.84
CA TRP A 183 5.70 -11.55 -20.64
C TRP A 183 5.54 -12.58 -21.77
N ARG A 184 5.84 -12.19 -23.01
CA ARG A 184 5.83 -13.11 -24.17
C ARG A 184 6.86 -14.23 -24.00
N GLU A 185 8.09 -13.91 -23.57
CA GLU A 185 9.16 -14.87 -23.29
C GLU A 185 8.76 -15.88 -22.21
N ARG A 186 7.95 -15.47 -21.23
CA ARG A 186 7.43 -16.36 -20.19
C ARG A 186 6.24 -17.23 -20.65
N GLY A 187 5.91 -17.20 -21.95
CA GLY A 187 4.75 -17.91 -22.49
C GLY A 187 3.42 -17.36 -21.98
N ILE A 188 3.43 -16.19 -21.33
CA ILE A 188 2.24 -15.59 -20.77
C ILE A 188 1.54 -14.85 -21.91
N LYS A 189 0.52 -15.50 -22.49
CA LYS A 189 -0.47 -14.88 -23.39
C LYS A 189 -1.34 -13.90 -22.61
N THR A 190 -0.69 -12.89 -22.04
CA THR A 190 -1.25 -11.87 -21.16
C THR A 190 -2.18 -10.95 -21.95
N PHE A 191 -1.80 -10.69 -23.19
CA PHE A 191 -2.48 -9.82 -24.13
C PHE A 191 -2.24 -10.37 -25.53
N GLU A 192 -3.24 -10.31 -26.42
CA GLU A 192 -3.09 -10.71 -27.83
C GLU A 192 -2.12 -9.78 -28.60
N LYS A 193 -1.92 -8.56 -28.08
CA LYS A 193 -1.06 -7.50 -28.63
C LYS A 193 -0.22 -6.88 -27.52
N THR A 194 0.81 -6.11 -27.89
CA THR A 194 1.56 -5.24 -26.97
C THR A 194 0.56 -4.40 -26.17
N PRO A 195 0.51 -4.53 -24.84
CA PRO A 195 -0.45 -3.76 -24.05
C PRO A 195 -0.23 -2.26 -24.15
N LEU A 196 -1.32 -1.51 -24.05
CA LEU A 196 -1.27 -0.06 -23.81
C LEU A 196 -0.87 0.18 -22.36
N VAL A 197 0.27 0.85 -22.17
CA VAL A 197 0.85 1.12 -20.85
C VAL A 197 0.41 2.48 -20.33
N TYR A 198 -0.23 2.49 -19.17
CA TYR A 198 -0.60 3.72 -18.46
C TYR A 198 0.21 3.87 -17.18
N CYS A 199 1.03 4.93 -17.11
CA CYS A 199 1.80 5.30 -15.93
C CYS A 199 1.78 6.83 -15.70
N ASP A 200 2.19 7.25 -14.51
CA ASP A 200 2.22 8.67 -14.16
C ASP A 200 3.55 9.35 -14.58
N TYR A 201 4.55 8.61 -15.08
CA TYR A 201 5.86 9.15 -15.45
C TYR A 201 5.78 10.43 -16.31
N TRP A 202 5.01 10.45 -17.40
CA TRP A 202 5.01 11.60 -18.31
C TRP A 202 4.24 12.81 -17.79
N LYS A 203 3.01 12.60 -17.31
CA LYS A 203 2.10 13.69 -16.93
C LYS A 203 2.41 14.23 -15.53
N HIS A 204 2.93 13.38 -14.65
CA HIS A 204 2.96 13.65 -13.22
C HIS A 204 4.13 12.97 -12.49
N GLY A 205 5.32 12.92 -13.09
CA GLY A 205 6.44 12.15 -12.54
C GLY A 205 6.95 12.54 -11.14
N GLU A 206 6.49 13.63 -10.52
CA GLU A 206 6.94 14.05 -9.18
C GLU A 206 6.29 13.21 -8.07
N MET A 207 7.07 12.89 -7.02
CA MET A 207 6.52 12.33 -5.78
C MET A 207 5.40 13.20 -5.22
N SER A 208 4.39 12.60 -4.57
CA SER A 208 3.39 13.33 -3.78
C SER A 208 3.33 12.85 -2.34
N GLN A 209 2.68 13.64 -1.49
CA GLN A 209 2.54 13.28 -0.08
C GLN A 209 1.78 11.98 0.14
N ASP A 210 0.82 11.66 -0.73
CA ASP A 210 0.12 10.40 -0.68
C ASP A 210 0.97 9.20 -1.04
N GLN A 211 1.96 9.35 -1.90
CA GLN A 211 2.96 8.30 -2.09
C GLN A 211 3.84 8.14 -0.85
N VAL A 212 4.23 9.24 -0.21
CA VAL A 212 5.07 9.19 0.99
C VAL A 212 4.41 8.40 2.11
N TRP A 213 3.17 8.74 2.52
CA TRP A 213 2.58 8.02 3.66
C TRP A 213 2.24 6.55 3.32
N ASN A 214 2.08 6.17 2.04
CA ASN A 214 2.02 4.76 1.63
C ASN A 214 3.37 4.07 1.79
N TYR A 215 4.47 4.70 1.35
CA TYR A 215 5.83 4.18 1.55
C TYR A 215 6.15 3.99 3.04
N LEU A 216 5.77 4.95 3.88
CA LEU A 216 6.04 4.89 5.32
C LEU A 216 5.42 3.65 5.99
N GLN A 217 4.29 3.13 5.50
CA GLN A 217 3.69 1.91 6.06
C GLN A 217 4.59 0.68 5.81
N GLY A 218 5.06 0.50 4.57
CA GLY A 218 5.97 -0.60 4.22
C GLY A 218 7.34 -0.46 4.88
N LEU A 219 7.89 0.77 4.94
CA LEU A 219 9.18 1.05 5.58
C LEU A 219 9.11 0.88 7.11
N ALA A 220 8.01 1.27 7.75
CA ALA A 220 7.80 1.04 9.19
C ALA A 220 7.73 -0.46 9.52
N LEU A 221 6.96 -1.24 8.75
CA LEU A 221 6.90 -2.68 8.94
C LEU A 221 8.23 -3.36 8.66
N THR A 222 8.97 -2.92 7.63
CA THR A 222 10.30 -3.46 7.35
C THR A 222 11.25 -3.20 8.52
N GLN A 223 11.27 -1.96 9.04
CA GLN A 223 12.07 -1.59 10.21
C GLN A 223 11.70 -2.42 11.45
N LYS A 224 10.41 -2.68 11.67
CA LYS A 224 9.93 -3.41 12.86
C LYS A 224 10.14 -4.91 12.75
N LEU A 225 9.79 -5.51 11.61
CA LEU A 225 9.61 -6.96 11.46
C LEU A 225 10.80 -7.67 10.79
N VAL A 226 11.60 -6.99 9.97
CA VAL A 226 12.65 -7.64 9.18
C VAL A 226 13.97 -7.60 9.93
N LYS A 227 14.07 -8.43 10.97
CA LYS A 227 15.27 -8.58 11.81
C LYS A 227 16.17 -9.68 11.28
N THR A 228 17.39 -9.30 10.90
CA THR A 228 18.42 -10.20 10.37
C THR A 228 19.80 -9.57 10.49
N ASP A 229 20.84 -10.40 10.66
CA ASP A 229 22.23 -9.96 10.63
C ASP A 229 22.81 -9.86 9.20
N ARG A 230 22.06 -10.35 8.19
CA ARG A 230 22.48 -10.25 6.79
C ARG A 230 22.49 -8.80 6.34
N LYS A 231 23.65 -8.38 5.81
CA LYS A 231 23.85 -7.04 5.26
C LYS A 231 23.86 -7.07 3.74
N PHE A 232 23.32 -6.01 3.15
CA PHE A 232 23.24 -5.79 1.72
C PHE A 232 23.80 -4.42 1.40
N MET A 233 24.49 -4.30 0.27
CA MET A 233 24.95 -3.00 -0.21
C MET A 233 23.73 -2.15 -0.60
N ASP A 234 23.64 -0.95 -0.05
CA ASP A 234 22.66 0.08 -0.42
C ASP A 234 23.16 0.97 -1.56
N GLY A 235 22.31 1.90 -2.02
CA GLY A 235 22.64 2.82 -3.10
C GLY A 235 23.69 3.88 -2.74
N GLU A 236 24.10 4.00 -1.47
CA GLU A 236 25.25 4.83 -1.08
C GLU A 236 26.56 4.02 -1.00
N GLY A 237 26.51 2.71 -1.24
CA GLY A 237 27.65 1.79 -1.20
C GLY A 237 27.93 1.21 0.18
N GLU A 238 27.04 1.39 1.15
CA GLU A 238 27.19 0.86 2.51
C GLU A 238 26.51 -0.50 2.67
N TYR A 239 27.14 -1.43 3.38
CA TYR A 239 26.52 -2.71 3.73
C TYR A 239 25.65 -2.57 4.99
N VAL A 240 24.34 -2.63 4.79
CA VAL A 240 23.32 -2.36 5.82
C VAL A 240 22.30 -3.49 5.94
N THR A 241 21.69 -3.64 7.11
CA THR A 241 20.52 -4.53 7.28
C THR A 241 19.27 -3.86 6.69
N PRO A 242 18.24 -4.62 6.24
CA PRO A 242 17.03 -4.04 5.64
C PRO A 242 16.25 -3.10 6.55
N ASP A 243 16.25 -3.35 7.86
CA ASP A 243 15.61 -2.49 8.83
C ASP A 243 16.33 -1.13 8.92
N TYR A 244 17.66 -1.11 9.02
CA TYR A 244 18.45 0.12 8.98
C TYR A 244 18.35 0.84 7.63
N TRP A 245 18.34 0.10 6.52
CA TRP A 245 18.15 0.67 5.18
C TRP A 245 16.82 1.41 5.06
N SER A 246 15.74 0.84 5.62
CA SER A 246 14.44 1.51 5.69
C SER A 246 14.51 2.84 6.46
N GLN A 247 15.27 2.89 7.56
CA GLN A 247 15.52 4.13 8.30
C GLN A 247 16.27 5.17 7.45
N LYS A 248 17.31 4.76 6.71
CA LYS A 248 18.06 5.66 5.81
C LYS A 248 17.15 6.30 4.76
N ILE A 249 16.30 5.50 4.10
CA ILE A 249 15.31 5.98 3.13
C ILE A 249 14.37 7.01 3.78
N VAL A 250 13.77 6.67 4.93
CA VAL A 250 12.85 7.57 5.63
C VAL A 250 13.56 8.86 6.07
N ALA A 251 14.81 8.77 6.54
CA ALA A 251 15.59 9.94 6.94
C ALA A 251 15.85 10.90 5.78
N ARG A 252 16.11 10.39 4.57
CA ARG A 252 16.24 11.22 3.37
C ARG A 252 14.91 11.87 3.00
N ILE A 253 13.81 11.12 3.00
CA ILE A 253 12.46 11.68 2.74
C ILE A 253 12.11 12.76 3.78
N ALA A 254 12.41 12.54 5.06
CA ALA A 254 12.18 13.50 6.13
C ALA A 254 12.94 14.81 5.90
N LYS A 255 14.24 14.72 5.60
CA LYS A 255 15.07 15.88 5.26
C LYS A 255 14.53 16.63 4.04
N ARG A 256 14.04 15.90 3.04
CA ARG A 256 13.43 16.49 1.84
C ARG A 256 12.13 17.22 2.12
N MET A 257 11.27 16.63 2.94
CA MET A 257 9.98 17.23 3.31
C MET A 257 10.13 18.38 4.30
N HIS A 258 11.19 18.42 5.09
CA HIS A 258 11.46 19.51 6.03
C HIS A 258 11.99 20.77 5.32
N SER A 259 11.11 21.41 4.55
CA SER A 259 11.42 22.56 3.70
C SER A 259 11.23 23.89 4.43
N LYS A 260 12.06 24.88 4.08
CA LYS A 260 11.86 26.29 4.47
C LYS A 260 11.17 27.03 3.33
N VAL A 261 10.00 27.61 3.60
CA VAL A 261 9.27 28.44 2.64
C VAL A 261 9.20 29.87 3.18
N ILE A 262 9.42 30.85 2.30
CA ILE A 262 9.35 32.26 2.67
C ILE A 262 7.92 32.74 2.39
N LEU A 263 7.18 33.08 3.44
CA LEU A 263 5.91 33.78 3.28
C LEU A 263 6.15 35.29 3.23
N ASN A 264 5.49 35.97 2.29
CA ASN A 264 5.47 37.42 2.25
C ASN A 264 4.16 37.90 2.90
N VAL A 265 4.26 38.48 4.10
CA VAL A 265 3.12 39.03 4.84
C VAL A 265 3.32 40.54 4.96
N ALA A 266 2.50 41.32 4.26
CA ALA A 266 2.59 42.79 4.23
C ALA A 266 4.00 43.32 3.87
N GLY A 267 4.70 42.68 2.94
CA GLY A 267 6.06 43.05 2.53
C GLY A 267 7.17 42.40 3.37
N LEU A 268 6.85 41.79 4.50
CA LEU A 268 7.81 41.11 5.36
C LEU A 268 8.01 39.66 4.90
N LYS A 269 9.26 39.29 4.56
CA LYS A 269 9.67 37.91 4.23
C LYS A 269 9.91 37.11 5.51
N ILE A 270 8.94 36.29 5.89
CA ILE A 270 9.01 35.43 7.08
C ILE A 270 9.37 34.00 6.63
N PRO A 271 10.56 33.47 7.01
CA PRO A 271 10.88 32.07 6.75
C PRO A 271 10.08 31.16 7.68
N ILE A 272 9.27 30.27 7.11
CA ILE A 272 8.49 29.28 7.83
C ILE A 272 9.00 27.88 7.47
N LYS A 273 9.31 27.09 8.49
CA LYS A 273 9.56 25.65 8.32
C LYS A 273 8.22 24.94 8.14
N MET A 274 8.09 24.16 7.07
CA MET A 274 6.89 23.37 6.78
C MET A 274 7.25 21.97 6.28
N TRP A 275 6.36 21.01 6.51
CA TRP A 275 6.45 19.69 5.90
C TRP A 275 5.73 19.72 4.57
N ALA A 276 6.48 20.18 3.58
CA ALA A 276 6.05 20.25 2.21
C ALA A 276 7.11 19.59 1.34
N ILE A 277 6.66 18.82 0.36
CA ILE A 277 7.57 18.35 -0.68
C ILE A 277 7.83 19.55 -1.58
N VAL A 278 9.08 19.99 -1.66
CA VAL A 278 9.51 21.00 -2.61
C VAL A 278 10.26 20.30 -3.72
N ASN A 279 9.78 20.45 -4.96
CA ASN A 279 10.51 19.94 -6.11
C ASN A 279 11.87 20.66 -6.14
N PRO A 280 12.97 19.91 -6.13
CA PRO A 280 14.27 20.51 -5.90
C PRO A 280 14.76 21.32 -7.10
N ALA A 281 14.25 21.08 -8.31
CA ALA A 281 14.64 21.79 -9.53
C ALA A 281 13.83 23.06 -9.70
N THR A 282 12.50 22.94 -9.61
CA THR A 282 11.61 24.09 -9.79
C THR A 282 11.55 24.98 -8.55
N LYS A 283 12.05 24.49 -7.39
CA LYS A 283 11.92 25.11 -6.07
C LYS A 283 10.47 25.39 -5.63
N LYS A 284 9.49 24.78 -6.31
CA LYS A 284 8.05 24.94 -6.03
C LYS A 284 7.57 23.82 -5.13
N ILE A 285 6.61 24.14 -4.27
CA ILE A 285 5.87 23.13 -3.50
C ILE A 285 5.13 22.23 -4.48
N VAL A 286 5.30 20.91 -4.33
CA VAL A 286 4.52 19.92 -5.06
C VAL A 286 3.08 20.01 -4.57
N LYS A 287 2.17 20.40 -5.46
CA LYS A 287 0.75 20.63 -5.14
C LYS A 287 -0.08 19.33 -5.08
N ARG A 288 0.50 18.19 -5.48
CA ARG A 288 -0.20 16.91 -5.57
C ARG A 288 -0.19 16.17 -4.22
N GLY A 289 -1.29 15.51 -3.89
CA GLY A 289 -1.45 14.73 -2.65
C GLY A 289 -2.20 15.42 -1.51
N GLY A 290 -2.67 16.66 -1.71
CA GLY A 290 -3.50 17.40 -0.75
C GLY A 290 -3.51 18.90 -1.02
N LYS A 291 -4.48 19.65 -0.47
CA LYS A 291 -4.41 21.12 -0.53
C LYS A 291 -3.30 21.60 0.42
N PRO A 292 -2.62 22.73 0.12
CA PRO A 292 -1.57 23.29 1.00
C PRO A 292 -1.95 23.39 2.48
N ILE A 293 -3.22 23.69 2.77
CA ILE A 293 -3.75 23.76 4.15
C ILE A 293 -3.82 22.39 4.82
N ASP A 294 -4.09 21.33 4.08
CA ASP A 294 -4.10 19.95 4.60
C ASP A 294 -2.67 19.50 4.95
N LEU A 295 -1.69 19.97 4.17
CA LEU A 295 -0.27 19.71 4.43
C LEU A 295 0.14 20.25 5.80
N ILE A 296 -0.46 21.37 6.22
CA ILE A 296 -0.12 21.99 7.51
C ILE A 296 -0.50 21.08 8.68
N PHE A 297 -1.65 20.41 8.58
CA PHE A 297 -2.15 19.54 9.64
C PHE A 297 -1.49 18.16 9.60
N ASN A 298 -1.17 17.64 8.42
CA ASN A 298 -0.47 16.36 8.28
C ASN A 298 1.02 16.47 8.59
N ALA A 299 1.61 17.68 8.51
CA ALA A 299 3.02 17.92 8.76
C ALA A 299 3.51 17.30 10.06
N ARG A 300 2.77 17.55 11.14
CA ARG A 300 3.08 17.01 12.45
C ARG A 300 3.08 15.49 12.46
N LEU A 301 2.04 14.89 11.87
CA LEU A 301 1.91 13.43 11.76
C LEU A 301 3.01 12.80 10.90
N PHE A 302 3.44 13.46 9.82
CA PHE A 302 4.61 13.02 9.04
C PHE A 302 5.88 13.01 9.89
N GLY A 303 6.16 14.12 10.58
CA GLY A 303 7.33 14.20 11.46
C GLY A 303 7.29 13.16 12.57
N GLU A 304 6.16 12.99 13.25
CA GLU A 304 5.97 11.98 14.30
C GLU A 304 6.15 10.56 13.75
N ALA A 305 5.57 10.23 12.59
CA ALA A 305 5.70 8.91 11.98
C ALA A 305 7.14 8.62 11.51
N MET A 306 7.83 9.60 10.94
CA MET A 306 9.22 9.42 10.50
C MET A 306 10.21 9.35 11.66
N ASN A 307 9.96 10.09 12.75
CA ASN A 307 10.74 9.96 13.98
C ASN A 307 10.59 8.55 14.56
N GLU A 308 9.38 7.98 14.55
CA GLU A 308 9.14 6.62 15.01
C GLU A 308 9.93 5.60 14.19
N ILE A 309 9.94 5.72 12.86
CA ILE A 309 10.65 4.76 11.99
C ILE A 309 12.17 4.89 12.13
N THR A 310 12.69 6.11 12.18
CA THR A 310 14.14 6.37 12.11
C THR A 310 14.84 6.39 13.46
N GLU A 311 14.10 6.39 14.56
CA GLU A 311 14.59 6.67 15.91
C GLU A 311 15.33 8.02 16.02
N GLN A 312 15.17 8.91 15.02
CA GLN A 312 15.74 10.25 15.00
C GLN A 312 14.71 11.29 15.39
N LYS A 313 15.18 12.47 15.81
CA LYS A 313 14.33 13.64 16.07
C LYS A 313 14.48 14.64 14.93
N PHE A 314 13.68 14.51 13.87
CA PHE A 314 13.58 15.54 12.82
C PHE A 314 12.89 16.82 13.30
N GLY A 315 12.38 16.84 14.53
CA GLY A 315 11.87 17.99 15.28
C GLY A 315 10.45 17.79 15.83
N ASP A 316 10.15 18.39 16.99
CA ASP A 316 8.78 18.56 17.50
C ASP A 316 8.13 19.74 16.73
N LEU A 317 7.14 19.44 15.90
CA LEU A 317 6.62 20.39 14.92
C LEU A 317 5.59 21.33 15.48
N ARG A 318 6.09 22.42 16.08
CA ARG A 318 5.32 23.65 16.24
C ARG A 318 5.96 24.74 15.40
N TYR A 319 5.72 24.68 14.07
CA TYR A 319 5.78 25.73 13.04
C TYR A 319 6.71 26.96 13.15
N GLY A 320 7.78 26.96 13.95
CA GLY A 320 8.44 28.21 14.35
C GLY A 320 7.50 29.22 15.05
N ILE A 321 6.27 28.81 15.37
CA ILE A 321 5.28 29.56 16.14
C ILE A 321 5.26 28.91 17.53
N ARG A 322 5.38 29.72 18.58
CA ARG A 322 5.64 29.29 19.96
C ARG A 322 4.85 28.02 20.38
N PRO A 323 5.43 27.19 21.27
CA PRO A 323 4.84 25.96 21.81
C PRO A 323 3.36 26.06 22.28
N THR A 324 2.86 27.25 22.57
CA THR A 324 1.59 27.49 23.26
C THR A 324 0.34 27.35 22.39
N LEU A 325 0.45 27.37 21.05
CA LEU A 325 -0.70 27.07 20.19
C LEU A 325 -0.90 25.56 20.12
N LYS A 326 -1.65 25.02 21.10
CA LYS A 326 -2.31 23.71 21.02
C LYS A 326 -3.35 23.76 19.90
N LEU A 327 -2.91 23.79 18.64
CA LEU A 327 -3.77 23.55 17.50
C LEU A 327 -4.32 22.13 17.66
N LYS A 328 -5.55 22.03 18.18
CA LYS A 328 -6.34 20.80 18.07
C LYS A 328 -6.48 20.55 16.58
N LEU A 329 -5.75 19.55 16.08
CA LEU A 329 -5.81 19.18 14.68
C LEU A 329 -7.27 18.82 14.35
N PRO A 330 -7.77 19.23 13.18
CA PRO A 330 -9.16 19.00 12.81
C PRO A 330 -9.45 17.50 12.83
N LEU A 331 -10.52 17.12 13.54
CA LEU A 331 -10.96 15.75 13.71
C LEU A 331 -11.17 15.06 12.34
N PRO A 332 -10.88 13.75 12.21
CA PRO A 332 -11.23 12.95 11.05
C PRO A 332 -12.73 13.10 10.77
N GLY A 333 -13.08 13.24 9.49
CA GLY A 333 -14.46 13.48 9.08
C GLY A 333 -14.82 14.91 8.64
N TYR A 334 -13.94 15.90 8.76
CA TYR A 334 -14.18 17.24 8.17
C TYR A 334 -14.02 17.25 6.64
N LYS A 335 -14.85 18.02 5.91
CA LYS A 335 -15.01 18.06 4.43
C LYS A 335 -13.74 18.30 3.58
N HIS A 336 -12.59 18.53 4.19
CA HIS A 336 -11.34 18.88 3.50
C HIS A 336 -10.21 17.87 3.67
N PHE A 337 -10.38 16.79 4.45
CA PHE A 337 -9.26 15.93 4.83
C PHE A 337 -9.25 14.55 4.17
N ASN A 338 -8.05 14.09 3.81
CA ASN A 338 -7.77 12.70 3.43
C ASN A 338 -7.66 11.85 4.70
N ASP A 339 -8.80 11.39 5.23
CA ASP A 339 -8.88 10.62 6.49
C ASP A 339 -7.94 9.41 6.50
N HIS A 340 -7.73 8.79 5.34
CA HIS A 340 -6.81 7.68 5.17
C HIS A 340 -5.35 8.03 5.53
N ALA A 341 -4.85 9.17 5.04
CA ALA A 341 -3.49 9.65 5.33
C ALA A 341 -3.28 9.87 6.84
N LYS A 342 -4.30 10.43 7.51
CA LYS A 342 -4.26 10.68 8.96
C LYS A 342 -4.18 9.39 9.74
N LEU A 343 -5.04 8.43 9.41
CA LEU A 343 -5.05 7.12 10.06
C LEU A 343 -3.72 6.41 9.83
N ALA A 344 -3.18 6.40 8.60
CA ALA A 344 -1.87 5.81 8.32
C ALA A 344 -0.75 6.40 9.20
N LEU A 345 -0.61 7.73 9.20
CA LEU A 345 0.45 8.39 9.95
C LEU A 345 0.24 8.30 11.47
N ALA A 346 -1.01 8.37 11.94
CA ALA A 346 -1.35 8.18 13.35
C ALA A 346 -1.02 6.75 13.81
N THR A 347 -1.37 5.74 13.01
CA THR A 347 -1.06 4.34 13.26
C THR A 347 0.43 4.10 13.35
N ILE A 348 1.24 4.69 12.45
CA ILE A 348 2.70 4.55 12.52
C ILE A 348 3.23 5.24 13.78
N SER A 349 2.79 6.47 14.07
CA SER A 349 3.35 7.27 15.15
C SER A 349 2.82 6.97 16.56
N ASN A 350 1.74 6.19 16.70
CA ASN A 350 1.01 6.00 17.96
C ASN A 350 0.59 7.34 18.60
N ARG A 351 0.03 8.23 17.78
CA ARG A 351 -0.40 9.57 18.20
C ARG A 351 -1.81 9.88 17.75
N GLN A 352 -2.41 10.87 18.40
CA GLN A 352 -3.70 11.46 18.03
C GLN A 352 -4.81 10.41 17.95
N TYR A 353 -5.19 10.01 16.74
CA TYR A 353 -6.28 9.06 16.48
C TYR A 353 -5.91 7.62 16.83
N ALA A 354 -4.66 7.37 17.16
CA ALA A 354 -4.14 6.05 17.50
C ALA A 354 -3.32 6.12 18.80
N GLN A 355 -3.78 6.83 19.84
CA GLN A 355 -3.14 6.74 21.17
C GLN A 355 -3.46 5.43 21.89
N SER A 356 -4.52 4.75 21.44
CA SER A 356 -4.90 3.42 21.87
C SER A 356 -5.54 2.66 20.71
N PHE A 357 -5.60 1.33 20.84
CA PHE A 357 -6.29 0.48 19.88
C PHE A 357 -7.80 0.81 19.81
N ASP A 358 -8.44 1.09 20.96
CA ASP A 358 -9.85 1.47 21.03
C ASP A 358 -10.14 2.76 20.27
N GLU A 359 -9.28 3.77 20.45
CA GLU A 359 -9.43 5.05 19.76
C GLU A 359 -9.26 4.88 18.24
N LEU A 360 -8.26 4.11 17.81
CA LEU A 360 -8.04 3.83 16.39
C LEU A 360 -9.23 3.09 15.78
N LEU A 361 -9.74 2.08 16.47
CA LEU A 361 -10.91 1.31 16.03
C LEU A 361 -12.16 2.21 15.91
N TYR A 362 -12.37 3.11 16.87
CA TYR A 362 -13.43 4.11 16.83
C TYR A 362 -13.32 5.02 15.59
N TRP A 363 -12.14 5.56 15.30
CA TRP A 363 -11.94 6.45 14.15
C TRP A 363 -12.07 5.71 12.82
N CYS A 364 -11.55 4.49 12.71
CA CYS A 364 -11.76 3.63 11.54
C CYS A 364 -13.26 3.40 11.27
N ASN A 365 -14.04 3.08 12.31
CA ASN A 365 -15.48 2.88 12.19
C ASN A 365 -16.22 4.17 11.81
N ARG A 366 -15.89 5.29 12.46
CA ARG A 366 -16.49 6.58 12.14
C ARG A 366 -16.22 7.00 10.68
N CYS A 367 -15.00 6.80 10.20
CA CYS A 367 -14.66 7.02 8.81
C CYS A 367 -15.45 6.05 7.90
N ALA A 368 -15.54 4.77 8.25
CA ALA A 368 -16.32 3.77 7.51
C ALA A 368 -17.77 4.21 7.26
N LYS A 369 -18.50 4.53 8.33
CA LYS A 369 -19.89 4.98 8.26
C LYS A 369 -20.07 6.19 7.34
N LYS A 370 -19.12 7.12 7.36
CA LYS A 370 -19.14 8.31 6.49
C LYS A 370 -18.89 7.95 5.03
N TYR A 371 -17.91 7.11 4.73
CA TYR A 371 -17.55 6.76 3.34
C TYR A 371 -18.54 5.80 2.69
N ASN A 372 -19.12 4.90 3.48
CA ASN A 372 -20.00 3.84 3.02
C ASN A 372 -21.48 4.12 3.37
N ASN A 373 -21.82 5.37 3.65
CA ASN A 373 -23.20 5.77 3.92
C ASN A 373 -24.10 5.37 2.74
N GLY A 374 -25.12 4.56 3.02
CA GLY A 374 -26.04 4.02 2.01
C GLY A 374 -25.66 2.63 1.47
N LEU A 375 -24.54 2.03 1.90
CA LEU A 375 -24.27 0.61 1.72
C LEU A 375 -24.90 -0.22 2.86
N ASP A 376 -24.90 -1.53 2.74
CA ASP A 376 -25.33 -2.44 3.82
C ASP A 376 -24.52 -2.21 5.11
N GLU A 377 -25.16 -2.34 6.27
CA GLU A 377 -24.56 -2.00 7.58
C GLU A 377 -23.25 -2.75 7.85
N THR A 378 -23.11 -3.98 7.36
CA THR A 378 -21.89 -4.76 7.54
C THR A 378 -20.69 -4.11 6.82
N TYR A 379 -20.91 -3.36 5.74
CA TYR A 379 -19.88 -2.61 5.04
C TYR A 379 -19.58 -1.27 5.71
N GLN A 380 -20.50 -0.76 6.52
CA GLN A 380 -20.34 0.50 7.23
C GLN A 380 -19.54 0.36 8.53
N GLU A 381 -19.20 -0.86 8.96
CA GLU A 381 -18.55 -1.07 10.26
C GLU A 381 -17.06 -0.73 10.27
N TYR A 382 -16.26 -1.37 9.42
CA TYR A 382 -14.82 -1.16 9.41
C TYR A 382 -14.30 -0.94 8.01
N THR A 383 -13.76 0.25 7.83
CA THR A 383 -13.10 0.69 6.63
C THR A 383 -11.70 1.09 7.05
N TYR A 384 -10.69 0.70 6.29
CA TYR A 384 -9.28 0.73 6.72
C TYR A 384 -8.93 -0.28 7.84
N VAL A 385 -9.47 -1.52 7.74
CA VAL A 385 -9.19 -2.63 8.68
C VAL A 385 -7.70 -2.98 8.84
N HIS A 386 -6.86 -2.58 7.88
CA HIS A 386 -5.42 -2.82 7.94
C HIS A 386 -4.74 -1.94 9.00
N PHE A 387 -5.27 -0.75 9.33
CA PHE A 387 -4.62 0.13 10.31
C PHE A 387 -4.64 -0.40 11.74
N PRO A 388 -5.76 -0.90 12.31
CA PRO A 388 -5.69 -1.50 13.63
C PRO A 388 -4.76 -2.71 13.68
N LEU A 389 -4.68 -3.53 12.61
CA LEU A 389 -3.73 -4.65 12.55
C LEU A 389 -2.27 -4.16 12.49
N LEU A 390 -1.97 -3.17 11.64
CA LEU A 390 -0.66 -2.51 11.60
C LEU A 390 -0.29 -1.95 12.98
N PHE A 391 -1.23 -1.31 13.67
CA PHE A 391 -1.02 -0.76 15.00
C PHE A 391 -0.63 -1.84 16.02
N ILE A 392 -1.30 -3.00 16.00
CA ILE A 392 -0.96 -4.13 16.86
C ILE A 392 0.50 -4.56 16.64
N LEU A 393 0.92 -4.68 15.38
CA LEU A 393 2.26 -5.17 15.04
C LEU A 393 3.37 -4.15 15.32
N LEU A 394 3.11 -2.86 15.13
CA LEU A 394 4.09 -1.80 15.36
C LEU A 394 4.27 -1.52 16.85
N HIS A 395 3.17 -1.46 17.62
CA HIS A 395 3.16 -0.91 18.98
C HIS A 395 2.91 -1.92 20.09
N GLU A 396 2.52 -3.15 19.76
CA GLU A 396 2.24 -4.23 20.71
C GLU A 396 1.37 -3.76 21.91
N PRO A 397 0.23 -3.10 21.65
CA PRO A 397 -0.63 -2.56 22.70
C PRO A 397 -1.17 -3.69 23.59
N LYS A 398 -1.35 -3.39 24.87
CA LYS A 398 -2.03 -4.30 25.81
C LYS A 398 -3.53 -4.36 25.47
N ILE A 399 -3.93 -5.38 24.73
CA ILE A 399 -5.31 -5.61 24.28
C ILE A 399 -5.87 -6.83 25.02
N ASP A 400 -7.03 -6.67 25.64
CA ASP A 400 -7.82 -7.79 26.14
C ASP A 400 -8.67 -8.39 25.01
N PHE A 401 -8.13 -9.35 24.28
CA PHE A 401 -8.81 -10.02 23.16
C PHE A 401 -10.08 -10.79 23.55
N GLN A 402 -10.39 -10.90 24.85
CA GLN A 402 -11.66 -11.44 25.32
C GLN A 402 -12.80 -10.43 25.19
N LYS A 403 -12.49 -9.12 25.08
CA LYS A 403 -13.50 -8.08 24.88
C LYS A 403 -14.31 -8.33 23.59
N PRO A 404 -15.65 -8.29 23.65
CA PRO A 404 -16.50 -8.54 22.48
C PRO A 404 -16.18 -7.67 21.26
N ALA A 405 -15.78 -6.41 21.47
CA ALA A 405 -15.44 -5.49 20.38
C ALA A 405 -14.26 -5.99 19.53
N TYR A 406 -13.23 -6.58 20.16
CA TYR A 406 -12.04 -7.04 19.44
C TYR A 406 -12.28 -8.39 18.76
N ARG A 407 -12.99 -9.30 19.41
CA ARG A 407 -13.46 -10.52 18.76
C ARG A 407 -14.31 -10.20 17.54
N LYS A 408 -15.22 -9.23 17.66
CA LYS A 408 -16.03 -8.74 16.52
C LYS A 408 -15.14 -8.19 15.40
N PHE A 409 -14.13 -7.38 15.72
CA PHE A 409 -13.18 -6.86 14.72
C PHE A 409 -12.39 -7.96 14.00
N LEU A 410 -11.83 -8.93 14.74
CA LEU A 410 -11.08 -10.03 14.13
C LEU A 410 -11.99 -10.96 13.30
N ASN A 411 -13.20 -11.26 13.80
CA ASN A 411 -14.20 -12.03 13.06
C ASN A 411 -14.64 -11.28 11.79
N TYR A 412 -14.74 -9.96 11.83
CA TYR A 412 -15.03 -9.15 10.66
C TYR A 412 -13.93 -9.31 9.60
N ILE A 413 -12.66 -9.26 9.98
CA ILE A 413 -11.55 -9.46 9.04
C ILE A 413 -11.55 -10.89 8.47
N ALA A 414 -11.76 -11.89 9.32
CA ALA A 414 -11.87 -13.28 8.90
C ALA A 414 -12.99 -13.48 7.87
N LEU A 415 -14.17 -12.91 8.14
CA LEU A 415 -15.30 -12.90 7.21
C LEU A 415 -14.92 -12.27 5.88
N ARG A 416 -14.30 -11.08 5.90
CA ARG A 416 -13.90 -10.41 4.65
C ARG A 416 -12.86 -11.22 3.88
N LEU A 417 -11.87 -11.81 4.56
CA LEU A 417 -10.91 -12.70 3.91
C LEU A 417 -11.63 -13.90 3.27
N ASN A 418 -12.61 -14.50 3.95
CA ASN A 418 -13.41 -15.61 3.43
C ASN A 418 -14.23 -15.21 2.19
N GLU A 419 -14.80 -14.01 2.18
CA GLU A 419 -15.60 -13.48 1.06
C GLU A 419 -14.76 -13.07 -0.17
N ALA A 420 -13.43 -13.05 -0.06
CA ALA A 420 -12.56 -12.70 -1.18
C ALA A 420 -12.66 -13.74 -2.33
N PRO A 421 -12.83 -13.31 -3.59
CA PRO A 421 -12.85 -14.22 -4.73
C PRO A 421 -11.53 -14.96 -4.86
N THR A 422 -11.55 -16.23 -5.24
CA THR A 422 -10.35 -17.08 -5.31
C THR A 422 -9.38 -16.61 -6.41
N GLU A 423 -9.92 -16.12 -7.52
CA GLU A 423 -9.24 -15.69 -8.73
C GLU A 423 -8.61 -14.27 -8.65
N GLY A 424 -8.74 -13.60 -7.51
CA GLY A 424 -8.29 -12.21 -7.33
C GLY A 424 -9.44 -11.22 -7.21
N GLN A 425 -9.10 -9.96 -6.96
CA GLN A 425 -10.07 -8.87 -7.06
C GLN A 425 -10.38 -8.50 -8.50
N TRP A 426 -11.64 -8.13 -8.73
CA TRP A 426 -12.15 -7.72 -10.04
C TRP A 426 -13.18 -6.61 -9.91
N ARG A 427 -13.25 -5.73 -10.91
CA ARG A 427 -14.29 -4.69 -11.01
C ARG A 427 -15.02 -4.84 -12.34
N SER A 428 -16.15 -5.53 -12.32
CA SER A 428 -17.25 -5.54 -13.29
C SER A 428 -18.11 -6.78 -13.02
N LEU A 429 -19.12 -7.01 -13.85
CA LEU A 429 -19.76 -8.31 -13.97
C LEU A 429 -18.70 -9.36 -14.38
N TYR A 430 -18.63 -10.47 -13.65
CA TYR A 430 -17.78 -11.62 -13.95
C TYR A 430 -18.68 -12.82 -14.19
N ASP A 431 -18.29 -13.83 -14.95
CA ASP A 431 -19.08 -15.06 -15.03
C ASP A 431 -18.85 -15.90 -13.77
N THR A 432 -19.48 -15.48 -12.65
CA THR A 432 -19.31 -16.08 -11.32
C THR A 432 -19.71 -17.56 -11.27
N ASN A 433 -20.47 -17.99 -12.26
CA ASN A 433 -21.03 -19.33 -12.43
C ASN A 433 -20.30 -20.16 -13.49
N SER A 434 -19.27 -19.59 -14.15
CA SER A 434 -18.48 -20.26 -15.19
C SER A 434 -19.33 -20.82 -16.35
N ASP A 435 -20.46 -20.19 -16.69
CA ASP A 435 -21.39 -20.62 -17.74
C ASP A 435 -21.14 -19.97 -19.12
N GLY A 436 -20.08 -19.17 -19.24
CA GLY A 436 -19.70 -18.38 -20.39
C GLY A 436 -20.47 -17.07 -20.56
N LYS A 437 -21.36 -16.69 -19.63
CA LYS A 437 -22.24 -15.51 -19.75
C LYS A 437 -22.17 -14.61 -18.52
N ILE A 438 -21.65 -13.42 -18.75
CA ILE A 438 -21.60 -12.35 -17.76
C ILE A 438 -23.01 -11.70 -17.62
N ASN A 439 -23.71 -11.98 -16.52
CA ASN A 439 -25.05 -11.46 -16.22
C ASN A 439 -24.99 -10.32 -15.19
N LYS A 440 -26.02 -9.45 -15.19
CA LYS A 440 -26.16 -8.31 -14.25
C LYS A 440 -26.21 -8.68 -12.75
N LYS A 441 -26.31 -9.97 -12.42
CA LYS A 441 -26.32 -10.46 -11.04
C LYS A 441 -24.93 -10.91 -10.58
N ASP A 442 -23.98 -10.99 -11.49
CA ASP A 442 -22.67 -11.56 -11.23
C ASP A 442 -21.70 -10.47 -10.78
N HIS A 443 -22.14 -9.71 -9.77
CA HIS A 443 -21.32 -8.71 -9.14
C HIS A 443 -20.47 -9.37 -8.07
N PRO A 444 -19.13 -9.18 -8.09
CA PRO A 444 -18.30 -9.59 -6.97
C PRO A 444 -18.73 -8.86 -5.71
N GLU A 445 -18.43 -9.46 -4.57
CA GLU A 445 -18.68 -8.87 -3.26
C GLU A 445 -18.13 -7.41 -3.23
N PRO A 446 -18.94 -6.42 -2.78
CA PRO A 446 -18.61 -5.00 -2.87
C PRO A 446 -17.26 -4.62 -2.26
N PHE A 447 -16.83 -5.28 -1.19
CA PHE A 447 -15.59 -5.01 -0.49
C PHE A 447 -14.35 -5.39 -1.33
N TRP A 448 -14.44 -6.47 -2.12
CA TRP A 448 -13.37 -6.90 -3.05
C TRP A 448 -13.49 -6.36 -4.48
N SER A 449 -14.53 -5.57 -4.75
CA SER A 449 -14.79 -4.94 -6.05
C SER A 449 -14.00 -3.64 -6.31
N ALA A 450 -13.31 -3.11 -5.30
CA ALA A 450 -12.65 -1.82 -5.35
C ALA A 450 -11.11 -1.94 -5.45
N GLY A 451 -10.55 -1.51 -6.58
CA GLY A 451 -9.11 -1.60 -6.81
C GLY A 451 -8.22 -0.83 -5.82
N LYS A 452 -8.76 0.20 -5.15
CA LYS A 452 -7.98 1.03 -4.22
C LYS A 452 -8.40 0.85 -2.78
N ARG A 453 -8.89 -0.33 -2.37
CA ARG A 453 -9.46 -0.57 -1.03
C ARG A 453 -8.60 -0.06 0.14
N LEU A 454 -7.28 -0.22 0.05
CA LEU A 454 -6.38 0.29 1.08
C LEU A 454 -6.42 1.82 1.16
N VAL A 455 -6.54 2.53 0.03
CA VAL A 455 -6.50 4.00 -0.04
C VAL A 455 -7.87 4.68 -0.04
N LYS A 456 -8.82 4.09 -0.75
CA LYS A 456 -10.18 4.56 -0.99
C LYS A 456 -11.13 3.35 -0.94
N PRO A 457 -11.84 3.19 0.17
CA PRO A 457 -12.78 2.09 0.38
C PRO A 457 -14.06 2.25 -0.45
N ALA A 458 -14.77 1.13 -0.63
CA ALA A 458 -15.72 0.87 -1.71
C ALA A 458 -16.87 1.91 -1.89
N GLY A 459 -17.28 2.68 -0.88
CA GLY A 459 -18.47 3.53 -0.98
C GLY A 459 -18.51 4.60 -2.07
N LYS A 460 -17.36 5.08 -2.58
CA LYS A 460 -17.34 6.07 -3.68
C LYS A 460 -17.21 5.47 -5.08
N ASP A 461 -16.56 4.32 -5.17
CA ASP A 461 -16.24 3.68 -6.45
C ASP A 461 -17.27 2.56 -6.80
N TYR A 462 -18.11 2.17 -5.84
CA TYR A 462 -19.13 1.12 -5.99
C TYR A 462 -20.40 1.57 -6.74
N ILE A 463 -20.66 2.88 -6.88
CA ILE A 463 -21.80 3.34 -7.68
C ILE A 463 -21.47 3.10 -9.17
N ILE A 464 -21.82 1.92 -9.65
CA ILE A 464 -21.73 1.50 -11.06
C ILE A 464 -22.75 2.33 -11.85
N ASN A 465 -22.31 3.49 -12.34
CA ASN A 465 -23.01 4.16 -13.41
C ASN A 465 -22.66 3.45 -14.73
N LYS A 466 -23.65 2.92 -15.44
CA LYS A 466 -23.47 2.14 -16.68
C LYS A 466 -22.74 2.89 -17.79
N ASN A 467 -22.70 4.22 -17.70
CA ASN A 467 -21.99 5.10 -18.64
C ASN A 467 -20.63 5.56 -18.10
N ASP A 468 -20.22 5.10 -16.93
CA ASP A 468 -18.90 5.39 -16.37
C ASP A 468 -17.89 4.38 -16.91
N PRO A 469 -16.84 4.82 -17.62
CA PRO A 469 -15.71 3.96 -18.03
C PRO A 469 -15.10 3.18 -16.86
N ALA A 470 -15.32 3.61 -15.61
CA ALA A 470 -14.95 2.88 -14.41
C ALA A 470 -15.71 1.54 -14.20
N THR A 471 -16.71 1.24 -15.01
CA THR A 471 -17.47 -0.04 -15.01
C THR A 471 -16.92 -1.10 -15.95
N GLN A 472 -15.91 -0.77 -16.75
CA GLN A 472 -15.19 -1.73 -17.61
C GLN A 472 -14.47 -2.80 -16.77
N PRO A 473 -14.32 -4.03 -17.28
CA PRO A 473 -13.63 -5.10 -16.58
C PRO A 473 -12.18 -4.77 -16.29
N TRP A 474 -11.77 -5.00 -15.04
CA TRP A 474 -10.39 -4.89 -14.58
C TRP A 474 -10.04 -6.06 -13.68
N GLU A 475 -8.87 -6.65 -13.94
CA GLU A 475 -8.13 -7.42 -12.95
C GLU A 475 -7.32 -6.50 -12.06
N TYR A 476 -7.31 -6.76 -10.75
CA TYR A 476 -6.36 -6.12 -9.84
C TYR A 476 -5.28 -7.10 -9.38
N ASN A 477 -4.18 -6.50 -8.90
CA ASN A 477 -2.98 -7.21 -8.50
C ASN A 477 -3.11 -8.02 -7.18
N GLY A 478 -4.18 -7.81 -6.41
CA GLY A 478 -4.45 -8.56 -5.18
C GLY A 478 -3.57 -8.20 -3.97
N LEU A 479 -2.77 -7.13 -4.05
CA LEU A 479 -1.86 -6.73 -2.97
C LEU A 479 -2.58 -6.45 -1.65
N ASP A 480 -3.82 -5.97 -1.73
CA ASP A 480 -4.59 -5.63 -0.56
C ASP A 480 -5.14 -6.85 0.18
N TYR A 481 -5.50 -7.93 -0.54
CA TYR A 481 -5.79 -9.22 0.05
C TYR A 481 -4.53 -9.77 0.72
N MET A 482 -3.42 -9.80 -0.01
CA MET A 482 -2.14 -10.31 0.49
C MET A 482 -1.71 -9.60 1.78
N LEU A 483 -1.77 -8.27 1.79
CA LEU A 483 -1.43 -7.49 2.98
C LEU A 483 -2.38 -7.78 4.13
N LEU A 484 -3.70 -7.78 3.89
CA LEU A 484 -4.67 -8.02 4.95
C LEU A 484 -4.56 -9.43 5.54
N TYR A 485 -4.36 -10.44 4.69
CA TYR A 485 -4.13 -11.81 5.10
C TYR A 485 -2.89 -11.91 5.99
N ASN A 486 -1.75 -11.37 5.55
CA ASN A 486 -0.51 -11.43 6.32
C ASN A 486 -0.61 -10.69 7.65
N LEU A 487 -1.23 -9.49 7.66
CA LEU A 487 -1.47 -8.75 8.88
C LEU A 487 -2.35 -9.53 9.86
N TYR A 488 -3.42 -10.16 9.38
CA TYR A 488 -4.32 -10.95 10.19
C TYR A 488 -3.65 -12.21 10.75
N GLU A 489 -3.00 -13.00 9.89
CA GLU A 489 -2.27 -14.21 10.27
C GLU A 489 -1.20 -13.92 11.33
N LEU A 490 -0.40 -12.86 11.12
CA LEU A 490 0.65 -12.49 12.07
C LEU A 490 0.09 -12.05 13.42
N VAL A 491 -1.04 -11.34 13.44
CA VAL A 491 -1.76 -11.02 14.68
C VAL A 491 -2.24 -12.31 15.34
N GLN A 492 -2.89 -13.23 14.61
CA GLN A 492 -3.35 -14.52 15.15
C GLN A 492 -2.21 -15.36 15.75
N LEU A 493 -1.04 -15.40 15.08
CA LEU A 493 0.15 -16.10 15.58
C LEU A 493 0.67 -15.50 16.88
N LYS A 494 0.59 -14.18 17.06
CA LYS A 494 0.98 -13.50 18.31
C LYS A 494 -0.04 -13.67 19.45
N LEU A 495 -1.26 -14.14 19.17
CA LEU A 495 -2.29 -14.41 20.18
C LEU A 495 -2.21 -15.83 20.77
N LYS A 496 -1.56 -16.74 20.06
CA LYS A 496 -1.27 -18.09 20.53
C LYS A 496 -0.05 -18.06 21.43
#